data_AF-A0A0E2YWP1-F1
#
_entry.id   AF-A0A0E2YWP1-F1
#
_cell.length_a   1.000
_cell.length_b   1.000
_cell.length_c   1.000
_cell.angle_alpha   90.00
_cell.angle_beta   90.00
_cell.angle_gamma   90.00
#
_symmetry.space_group_name_H-M   'P 1'
#
loop_
_entity.id
_entity.type
_entity.pdbx_description
1 polymer ?
#
loop_
_entity_poly.entity_id
_entity_poly.type
_entity_poly.pdbx_seq_one_letter_code
_entity_poly.pdbx_strand_id
1 'polypeptide(L)'
;SDGEKIIYGQLVLALGADQVRLPLSGDGAEGILTVNDLDDYKKFRDALIGRARVCIIGAGLIGCEFANDLVASGYRVDVIDIGAQPLGRLLPPEGGAFIQKKLEEAGVFFHLS
;
A
#
# COMPACT_ATOMS: atom_id res chain seq x y z
N SER A 1 -3.41 -0.40 28.53
CA SER A 1 -2.36 0.06 29.45
C SER A 1 -2.90 -0.05 30.88
N ASP A 2 -2.10 -0.61 31.78
CA ASP A 2 -2.43 -0.87 33.19
C ASP A 2 -2.01 0.28 34.15
N GLY A 3 -1.39 1.34 33.62
CA GLY A 3 -1.03 2.55 34.37
C GLY A 3 0.29 2.47 35.12
N GLU A 4 1.09 1.42 34.88
CA GLU A 4 2.41 1.26 35.47
C GLU A 4 3.37 2.40 35.07
N LYS A 5 4.25 2.79 36.01
CA LYS A 5 5.32 3.77 35.78
C LYS A 5 6.67 3.11 36.00
N ILE A 6 7.52 3.13 34.97
CA ILE A 6 8.85 2.53 34.99
C ILE A 6 9.90 3.64 34.99
N ILE A 7 10.83 3.60 35.95
CA ILE A 7 11.97 4.53 36.00
C ILE A 7 13.07 3.99 35.07
N TYR A 8 13.64 4.86 34.24
CA TYR A 8 14.73 4.52 33.34
C TYR A 8 15.89 5.52 33.49
N GLY A 9 17.12 5.05 33.24
CA GLY A 9 18.28 5.94 33.10
C GLY A 9 18.38 6.55 31.70
N GLN A 10 18.06 5.76 30.68
CA GLN A 10 17.98 6.19 29.28
C GLN A 10 16.78 5.50 28.62
N LEU A 11 16.06 6.24 27.78
CA LEU A 11 14.90 5.78 27.03
C LEU A 11 15.15 5.96 25.54
N VAL A 12 14.95 4.89 24.77
CA VAL A 12 14.94 4.92 23.31
C VAL A 12 13.52 4.69 22.83
N LEU A 13 12.99 5.65 22.08
CA LEU A 13 11.69 5.52 21.42
C LEU A 13 11.93 4.96 20.01
N ALA A 14 11.60 3.68 19.82
CA ALA A 14 11.70 2.98 18.55
C ALA A 14 10.31 2.62 18.00
N LEU A 15 9.39 3.59 18.04
CA LEU A 15 7.95 3.37 17.79
C LEU A 15 7.59 3.19 16.31
N GLY A 16 8.53 3.45 15.40
CA GLY A 16 8.26 3.38 13.96
C GLY A 16 7.30 4.48 13.49
N ALA A 17 6.41 4.13 12.56
CA ALA A 17 5.40 5.02 12.00
C ALA A 17 4.08 4.29 11.78
N ASP A 18 2.98 5.02 11.92
CA ASP A 18 1.63 4.53 11.65
C ASP A 18 1.23 4.74 10.19
N GLN A 19 0.27 3.94 9.71
CA GLN A 19 -0.28 4.12 8.37
C GLN A 19 -1.14 5.38 8.28
N VAL A 20 -1.06 6.06 7.13
CA VAL A 20 -1.98 7.16 6.82
C VAL A 20 -3.38 6.60 6.62
N ARG A 21 -4.35 7.07 7.43
CA ARG A 21 -5.76 6.75 7.28
C ARG A 21 -6.45 7.85 6.48
N LEU A 22 -6.95 7.50 5.30
CA LEU A 22 -7.65 8.44 4.43
C LEU A 22 -9.11 8.57 4.90
N PRO A 23 -9.66 9.79 5.04
CA PRO A 23 -11.05 10.01 5.43
C PRO A 23 -12.00 9.78 4.24
N LEU A 24 -12.08 8.54 3.77
CA LEU A 24 -12.88 8.15 2.62
C LEU A 24 -14.30 7.77 3.04
N SER A 25 -15.28 8.20 2.27
CA SER A 25 -16.70 7.90 2.44
C SER A 25 -17.23 7.08 1.26
N GLY A 26 -18.30 6.32 1.47
CA GLY A 26 -18.97 5.52 0.43
C GLY A 26 -19.18 4.08 0.86
N ASP A 27 -19.84 3.30 -0.01
CA ASP A 27 -20.12 1.88 0.21
C ASP A 27 -18.86 0.99 0.24
N GLY A 28 -17.75 1.46 -0.34
CA GLY A 28 -16.45 0.80 -0.30
C GLY A 28 -15.58 1.13 0.92
N ALA A 29 -15.96 2.09 1.77
CA ALA A 29 -15.09 2.61 2.82
C ALA A 29 -14.73 1.55 3.89
N GLU A 30 -15.67 0.67 4.23
CA GLU A 30 -15.44 -0.44 5.17
C GLU A 30 -14.48 -1.51 4.62
N GLY A 31 -14.30 -1.56 3.30
CA GLY A 31 -13.39 -2.50 2.63
C GLY A 31 -11.94 -2.02 2.59
N ILE A 32 -11.63 -0.84 3.12
CA ILE A 32 -10.28 -0.27 3.08
C ILE A 32 -9.41 -0.94 4.14
N LEU A 33 -8.30 -1.53 3.69
CA LEU A 33 -7.30 -2.14 4.54
C LEU A 33 -5.98 -1.37 4.40
N THR A 34 -5.27 -1.22 5.51
CA THR A 34 -3.89 -0.74 5.56
C THR A 34 -2.99 -1.88 5.99
N VAL A 35 -1.78 -1.99 5.44
CA VAL A 35 -0.82 -3.04 5.77
C VAL A 35 0.51 -2.43 6.21
N ASN A 36 0.94 -2.70 7.44
CA ASN A 36 2.23 -2.24 7.99
C ASN A 36 2.90 -3.27 8.91
N ASP A 37 2.17 -4.31 9.31
CA ASP A 37 2.69 -5.42 10.10
C ASP A 37 2.13 -6.76 9.59
N LEU A 38 2.56 -7.84 10.25
CA LEU A 38 2.20 -9.20 9.88
C LEU A 38 0.71 -9.51 10.13
N ASP A 39 0.11 -8.91 11.16
CA ASP A 39 -1.29 -9.13 11.48
C ASP A 39 -2.20 -8.46 10.46
N ASP A 40 -1.85 -7.25 10.04
CA ASP A 40 -2.53 -6.54 8.96
C ASP A 40 -2.37 -7.27 7.62
N TYR A 41 -1.18 -7.81 7.33
CA TYR A 41 -0.97 -8.60 6.12
C TYR A 41 -1.84 -9.86 6.12
N LYS A 42 -1.99 -10.54 7.27
CA LYS A 42 -2.89 -11.69 7.41
C LYS A 42 -4.34 -11.32 7.13
N LYS A 43 -4.85 -10.23 7.72
CA LYS A 43 -6.21 -9.71 7.45
C LYS A 43 -6.40 -9.43 5.96
N PHE A 44 -5.42 -8.81 5.33
CA PHE A 44 -5.43 -8.55 3.90
C PHE A 44 -5.53 -9.85 3.08
N ARG A 45 -4.71 -10.86 3.39
CA ARG A 45 -4.75 -12.17 2.71
C ARG A 45 -6.09 -12.87 2.88
N ASP A 46 -6.67 -12.84 4.07
CA ASP A 46 -7.98 -13.43 4.33
C ASP A 46 -9.08 -12.70 3.53
N ALA A 47 -9.01 -11.37 3.42
CA ALA A 47 -9.97 -10.56 2.67
C ALA A 47 -9.94 -10.81 1.15
N LEU A 48 -8.83 -11.32 0.61
CA LEU A 48 -8.68 -11.65 -0.81
C LEU A 48 -9.41 -12.94 -1.22
N ILE A 49 -9.79 -13.80 -0.28
CA ILE A 49 -10.43 -15.09 -0.59
C ILE A 49 -11.75 -14.84 -1.35
N GLY A 50 -11.87 -15.45 -2.53
CA GLY A 50 -13.06 -15.30 -3.39
C GLY A 50 -13.17 -13.96 -4.12
N ARG A 51 -12.17 -13.07 -4.01
CA ARG A 51 -12.11 -11.81 -4.78
C ARG A 51 -11.16 -11.95 -5.96
N ALA A 52 -11.47 -11.27 -7.06
CA ALA A 52 -10.66 -11.28 -8.28
C ALA A 52 -10.03 -9.92 -8.62
N ARG A 53 -10.38 -8.86 -7.87
CA ARG A 53 -9.95 -7.48 -8.17
C ARG A 53 -9.53 -6.74 -6.90
N VAL A 54 -8.44 -6.00 -6.99
CA VAL A 54 -7.88 -5.20 -5.89
C VAL A 54 -7.61 -3.79 -6.40
N CYS A 55 -7.99 -2.79 -5.58
CA CYS A 55 -7.63 -1.39 -5.80
C CYS A 55 -6.58 -1.01 -4.76
N ILE A 56 -5.46 -0.45 -5.22
CA ILE A 56 -4.38 0.07 -4.39
C ILE A 56 -4.42 1.59 -4.45
N ILE A 57 -4.42 2.25 -3.29
CA ILE A 57 -4.34 3.70 -3.18
C ILE A 57 -2.90 4.06 -2.79
N GLY A 58 -2.18 4.65 -3.74
CA GLY A 58 -0.78 5.02 -3.64
C GLY A 58 0.12 4.18 -4.56
N ALA A 59 0.79 4.84 -5.50
CA ALA A 59 1.83 4.32 -6.39
C ALA A 59 3.24 4.55 -5.81
N GLY A 60 3.37 4.51 -4.48
CA GLY A 60 4.67 4.46 -3.80
C GLY A 60 5.34 3.08 -3.89
N LEU A 61 6.47 2.90 -3.20
CA LEU A 61 7.25 1.65 -3.23
C LEU A 61 6.37 0.43 -2.89
N ILE A 62 5.76 0.45 -1.70
CA ILE A 62 4.92 -0.63 -1.20
C ILE A 62 3.73 -0.88 -2.15
N GLY A 63 3.09 0.19 -2.66
CA GLY A 63 1.96 0.05 -3.58
C GLY A 63 2.35 -0.63 -4.90
N CYS A 64 3.53 -0.31 -5.44
CA CYS A 64 4.05 -0.96 -6.64
C CYS A 64 4.44 -2.42 -6.40
N GLU A 65 5.02 -2.74 -5.24
CA GLU A 65 5.34 -4.13 -4.85
C GLU A 65 4.08 -4.98 -4.72
N PHE A 66 3.06 -4.49 -4.00
CA PHE A 66 1.76 -5.15 -3.92
C PHE A 66 1.12 -5.32 -5.29
N ALA A 67 1.20 -4.30 -6.15
CA ALA A 67 0.62 -4.37 -7.49
C ALA A 67 1.26 -5.49 -8.32
N ASN A 68 2.60 -5.58 -8.28
CA ASN A 68 3.36 -6.64 -8.93
C ASN A 68 2.98 -8.04 -8.41
N ASP A 69 2.95 -8.23 -7.09
CA ASP A 69 2.69 -9.53 -6.50
C ASP A 69 1.25 -10.01 -6.73
N LEU A 70 0.29 -9.09 -6.66
CA LEU A 70 -1.12 -9.40 -6.89
C LEU A 70 -1.40 -9.70 -8.37
N VAL A 71 -0.81 -8.93 -9.30
CA VAL A 71 -1.02 -9.21 -10.72
C VAL A 71 -0.36 -10.53 -11.11
N ALA A 72 0.83 -10.83 -10.59
CA ALA A 72 1.50 -12.11 -10.78
C ALA A 72 0.70 -13.29 -10.17
N SER A 73 -0.09 -13.02 -9.13
CA SER A 73 -0.99 -13.99 -8.50
C SER A 73 -2.36 -14.11 -9.19
N GLY A 74 -2.56 -13.44 -10.33
CA GLY A 74 -3.78 -13.54 -11.15
C GLY A 74 -4.92 -12.59 -10.75
N TYR A 75 -4.68 -11.63 -9.85
CA TYR A 75 -5.67 -10.60 -9.53
C TYR A 75 -5.67 -9.49 -10.59
N ARG A 76 -6.85 -8.92 -10.87
CA ARG A 76 -6.93 -7.64 -11.57
C ARG A 76 -6.57 -6.51 -10.60
N VAL A 77 -5.56 -5.71 -10.94
CA VAL A 77 -5.05 -4.67 -10.06
C VAL A 77 -5.22 -3.29 -10.69
N ASP A 78 -5.85 -2.39 -9.95
CA ASP A 78 -5.88 -0.96 -10.25
C ASP A 78 -5.03 -0.21 -9.21
N VAL A 79 -4.13 0.67 -9.64
CA VAL A 79 -3.31 1.53 -8.76
C VAL A 79 -3.69 2.98 -9.00
N ILE A 80 -4.11 3.67 -7.95
CA ILE A 80 -4.56 5.07 -8.00
C ILE A 80 -3.55 5.93 -7.24
N ASP A 81 -3.04 6.98 -7.86
CA ASP A 81 -2.19 7.98 -7.20
C ASP A 81 -2.47 9.39 -7.73
N ILE A 82 -2.23 10.39 -6.89
CA ILE A 82 -2.36 11.81 -7.24
C ILE A 82 -1.11 12.36 -7.93
N GLY A 83 -0.01 11.61 -7.91
CA GLY A 83 1.22 11.92 -8.60
C GLY A 83 1.17 11.49 -10.07
N ALA A 84 2.00 12.13 -10.88
CA ALA A 84 2.07 11.89 -12.33
C ALA A 84 2.81 10.59 -12.72
N GLN A 85 3.46 9.92 -11.77
CA GLN A 85 4.22 8.69 -12.01
C GLN A 85 4.31 7.83 -10.75
N PRO A 86 4.46 6.49 -10.88
CA PRO A 86 4.83 5.65 -9.76
C PRO A 86 6.22 6.01 -9.24
N LEU A 87 6.42 5.81 -7.95
CA LEU A 87 7.69 6.05 -7.26
C LEU A 87 8.20 7.49 -7.43
N GLY A 88 7.32 8.48 -7.63
CA GLY A 88 7.71 9.88 -7.91
C GLY A 88 8.55 10.57 -6.83
N ARG A 89 8.58 10.04 -5.60
CA ARG A 89 9.45 10.53 -4.51
C ARG A 89 10.81 9.84 -4.45
N LEU A 90 11.00 8.75 -5.20
CA LEU A 90 12.17 7.88 -5.15
C LEU A 90 12.94 7.81 -6.46
N LEU A 91 12.27 8.01 -7.60
CA LEU A 91 12.84 7.89 -8.93
C LEU A 91 12.70 9.18 -9.75
N PRO A 92 13.67 9.48 -10.62
CA PRO A 92 13.49 10.49 -11.66
C PRO A 92 12.42 10.04 -12.68
N PRO A 93 11.93 10.94 -13.54
CA PRO A 93 10.86 10.66 -14.50
C PRO A 93 11.09 9.44 -15.39
N GLU A 94 12.31 9.23 -15.86
CA GLU A 94 12.66 8.08 -16.70
C GLU A 94 12.51 6.76 -15.94
N GLY A 95 12.85 6.75 -14.65
CA GLY A 95 12.69 5.60 -13.77
C GLY A 95 11.21 5.32 -13.46
N GLY A 96 10.44 6.37 -13.18
CA GLY A 96 8.99 6.27 -12.99
C GLY A 96 8.30 5.71 -14.24
N ALA A 97 8.63 6.23 -15.42
CA ALA A 97 8.08 5.76 -16.69
C ALA A 97 8.46 4.29 -16.99
N PHE A 98 9.70 3.90 -16.67
CA PHE A 98 10.15 2.52 -16.82
C PHE A 98 9.34 1.57 -15.94
N ILE A 99 9.16 1.90 -14.66
CA ILE A 99 8.42 1.09 -13.70
C ILE A 99 6.94 1.01 -14.07
N GLN A 100 6.33 2.16 -14.41
CA GLN A 100 4.94 2.21 -14.87
C GLN A 100 4.73 1.25 -16.04
N LYS A 101 5.54 1.39 -17.09
CA LYS A 101 5.46 0.53 -18.28
C LYS A 101 5.60 -0.94 -17.92
N LYS A 102 6.54 -1.31 -17.05
CA LYS A 102 6.75 -2.71 -16.67
C LYS A 102 5.57 -3.31 -15.91
N LEU A 103 4.96 -2.54 -15.02
CA LEU A 103 3.80 -2.98 -14.27
C LEU A 103 2.54 -3.02 -15.15
N GLU A 104 2.38 -2.08 -16.09
CA GLU A 104 1.33 -2.13 -17.11
C GLU A 104 1.48 -3.34 -18.04
N GLU A 105 2.71 -3.66 -18.49
CA GLU A 105 3.02 -4.88 -19.24
C GLU A 105 2.65 -6.16 -18.46
N ALA A 106 2.79 -6.13 -17.13
CA ALA A 106 2.38 -7.23 -16.25
C ALA A 106 0.87 -7.30 -16.02
N GLY A 107 0.10 -6.25 -16.36
CA GLY A 107 -1.36 -6.20 -16.25
C GLY A 107 -1.91 -5.28 -15.15
N VAL A 108 -1.07 -4.42 -14.56
CA VAL A 108 -1.51 -3.38 -13.62
C VAL A 108 -2.12 -2.21 -14.39
N PHE A 109 -3.24 -1.67 -13.90
CA PHE A 109 -3.88 -0.48 -14.48
C PHE A 109 -3.61 0.73 -13.59
N PHE A 110 -2.88 1.72 -14.09
CA PHE A 110 -2.62 2.96 -13.37
C PHE A 110 -3.68 4.04 -13.64
N HIS A 111 -4.05 4.75 -12.58
CA HIS A 111 -4.90 5.94 -12.59
C HIS A 111 -4.11 7.06 -11.91
N LEU A 112 -3.35 7.81 -12.71
CA LEU A 112 -2.46 8.89 -12.28
C LEU A 112 -3.03 10.26 -12.68
N SER A 113 -2.53 11.34 -12.07
CA SER A 113 -2.93 12.73 -12.37
C SER A 113 -1.98 13.47 -13.29
#